data_AF-A0A0F5L4D1-F1
#
_entry.id   AF-A0A0F5L4D1-F1
#
_cell.length_a   1.000
_cell.length_b   1.000
_cell.length_c   1.000
_cell.angle_alpha   90.00
_cell.angle_beta   90.00
_cell.angle_gamma   90.00
#
_symmetry.space_group_name_H-M   'P 1'
#
loop_
_entity.id
_entity.type
_entity.pdbx_description
1 polymer ?
#
loop_
_entity_poly.entity_id
_entity_poly.type
_entity_poly.pdbx_seq_one_letter_code
_entity_poly.pdbx_strand_id
1 'polypeptide(L)'
;MIPTITKCLQLPGMAIVLFPAILSLTTPVDAGDAQGQRDCANLRATVLQLVGDWSKTMLFASRDMDRNGWLDANVAHSAFKDVQIAVMHFDYAYEAVPKTRDACRELAFRFGMDVGTYIDHVLTTGSRPATGIAGR
;
A
#
# COMPACT_ATOMS: atom_id res chain seq x y z
N MET A 1 48.16 9.37 53.88
CA MET A 1 47.68 9.85 55.19
C MET A 1 48.14 11.29 55.40
N ILE A 2 47.40 12.26 54.85
CA ILE A 2 47.36 13.70 55.19
C ILE A 2 45.96 14.19 54.73
N PRO A 3 45.11 14.75 55.59
CA PRO A 3 43.83 15.35 55.22
C PRO A 3 43.92 16.89 55.22
N THR A 4 43.28 17.57 54.27
CA THR A 4 43.14 19.03 54.28
C THR A 4 41.78 19.40 53.67
N ILE A 5 40.72 19.46 54.47
CA ILE A 5 40.15 20.67 55.10
C ILE A 5 39.29 21.50 54.11
N THR A 6 37.97 21.35 54.31
CA THR A 6 36.99 22.44 54.48
C THR A 6 36.47 23.16 53.24
N LYS A 7 35.18 22.94 52.95
CA LYS A 7 34.13 23.94 53.21
C LYS A 7 32.75 23.30 53.03
N CYS A 8 32.00 23.18 54.13
CA CYS A 8 30.55 23.12 54.07
C CYS A 8 30.07 24.47 53.54
N LEU A 9 29.63 24.51 52.28
CA LEU A 9 28.76 25.58 51.81
C LEU A 9 27.33 25.01 51.81
N GLN A 10 26.60 25.42 52.84
CA GLN A 10 25.20 25.12 53.06
C GLN A 10 24.38 25.91 52.02
N LEU A 11 23.69 25.22 51.12
CA LEU A 11 22.63 25.77 50.29
C LEU A 11 21.36 24.95 50.53
N PRO A 12 20.21 25.62 50.74
CA PRO A 12 18.96 24.99 51.15
C PRO A 12 18.20 24.47 49.93
N GLY A 13 17.39 23.43 50.15
CA GLY A 13 16.38 22.99 49.19
C GLY A 13 16.71 21.65 48.56
N MET A 14 16.13 20.59 49.13
CA MET A 14 15.97 19.30 48.48
C MET A 14 15.20 19.50 47.17
N ALA A 15 15.91 19.53 46.05
CA ALA A 15 15.37 19.12 44.76
C ALA A 15 16.09 17.82 44.41
N ILE A 16 15.40 16.73 44.69
CA ILE A 16 15.84 15.36 44.43
C ILE A 16 16.17 15.26 42.94
N VAL A 17 17.47 15.13 42.62
CA VAL A 17 17.91 14.73 41.29
C VAL A 17 17.52 13.25 41.14
N LEU A 18 16.29 13.01 40.70
CA LEU A 18 15.85 11.69 40.28
C LEU A 18 16.54 11.37 38.96
N PHE A 19 17.61 10.58 39.10
CA PHE A 19 18.15 9.59 38.18
C PHE A 19 17.56 9.58 36.75
N PRO A 20 18.41 9.63 35.70
CA PRO A 20 18.00 9.43 34.31
C PRO A 20 17.70 7.95 34.07
N ALA A 21 16.60 7.46 34.62
CA ALA A 21 16.10 6.10 34.45
C ALA A 21 14.85 6.04 33.56
N ILE A 22 14.54 7.14 32.86
CA ILE A 22 13.41 7.23 31.91
C ILE A 22 13.95 7.36 30.48
N LEU A 23 14.99 6.58 30.16
CA LEU A 23 15.52 6.41 28.80
C LEU A 23 15.28 5.00 28.23
N SER A 24 14.50 4.16 28.93
CA SER A 24 14.27 2.76 28.55
C SER A 24 12.81 2.39 28.31
N LEU A 25 11.92 3.39 28.19
CA LEU A 25 10.65 3.24 27.48
C LEU A 25 10.85 3.59 26.00
N THR A 26 11.93 3.08 25.40
CA THR A 26 11.85 2.68 24.01
C THR A 26 10.85 1.52 24.01
N THR A 27 9.58 1.82 23.80
CA THR A 27 8.72 0.89 23.07
C THR A 27 9.57 0.32 21.94
N PRO A 28 9.51 -0.98 21.61
CA PRO A 28 9.95 -1.38 20.30
C PRO A 28 9.02 -0.65 19.33
N VAL A 29 9.37 0.58 18.98
CA VAL A 29 9.03 1.17 17.69
C VAL A 29 9.53 0.10 16.75
N ASP A 30 8.57 -0.57 16.15
CA ASP A 30 8.72 -1.57 15.11
C ASP A 30 10.05 -1.34 14.40
N ALA A 31 11.07 -2.13 14.74
CA ALA A 31 12.08 -2.51 13.76
C ALA A 31 11.40 -3.45 12.76
N GLY A 32 10.24 -3.01 12.25
CA GLY A 32 9.30 -3.75 11.45
C GLY A 32 9.91 -3.79 10.08
N ASP A 33 10.53 -4.92 9.79
CA ASP A 33 11.01 -5.36 8.48
C ASP A 33 11.13 -4.21 7.46
N ALA A 34 12.12 -3.33 7.65
CA ALA A 34 12.31 -2.17 6.78
C ALA A 34 12.54 -2.60 5.31
N GLN A 35 12.98 -3.85 5.11
CA GLN A 35 13.05 -4.46 3.79
C GLN A 35 11.65 -4.83 3.28
N GLY A 36 10.84 -5.52 4.07
CA GLY A 36 9.44 -5.83 3.77
C GLY A 36 8.60 -4.60 3.45
N GLN A 37 8.78 -3.49 4.19
CA GLN A 37 8.10 -2.23 3.90
C GLN A 37 8.48 -1.66 2.53
N ARG A 38 9.76 -1.70 2.17
CA ARG A 38 10.24 -1.27 0.84
C ARG A 38 9.72 -2.18 -0.26
N ASP A 39 9.75 -3.49 -0.05
CA ASP A 39 9.24 -4.48 -0.99
C ASP A 39 7.72 -4.31 -1.21
N CYS A 40 6.96 -4.07 -0.13
CA CYS A 40 5.54 -3.72 -0.17
C CYS A 40 5.26 -2.46 -0.98
N ALA A 41 6.02 -1.39 -0.76
CA ALA A 41 5.86 -0.13 -1.49
C ALA A 41 6.17 -0.30 -2.99
N ASN A 42 7.22 -1.05 -3.31
CA ASN A 42 7.56 -1.38 -4.70
C ASN A 42 6.46 -2.21 -5.37
N LEU A 43 5.92 -3.23 -4.67
CA LEU A 43 4.81 -4.03 -5.18
C LEU A 43 3.56 -3.19 -5.45
N ARG A 44 3.20 -2.29 -4.52
CA ARG A 44 2.11 -1.33 -4.73
C ARG A 44 2.35 -0.46 -5.96
N ALA A 45 3.56 0.07 -6.13
CA ALA A 45 3.91 0.85 -7.31
C ALA A 45 3.77 0.04 -8.61
N THR A 46 4.25 -1.21 -8.63
CA THR A 46 4.12 -2.11 -9.79
C THR A 46 2.66 -2.40 -10.12
N VAL A 47 1.82 -2.65 -9.11
CA VAL A 47 0.38 -2.87 -9.31
C VAL A 47 -0.30 -1.64 -9.95
N LEU A 48 0.00 -0.45 -9.43
CA LEU A 48 -0.56 0.79 -9.97
C LEU A 48 -0.06 1.09 -11.39
N GLN A 49 1.20 0.78 -11.69
CA GLN A 49 1.76 0.87 -13.05
C GLN A 49 1.06 -0.09 -14.01
N LEU A 50 0.87 -1.35 -13.63
CA LEU A 50 0.16 -2.35 -14.44
C LEU A 50 -1.26 -1.88 -14.80
N VAL A 51 -1.99 -1.36 -13.82
CA VAL A 51 -3.33 -0.81 -14.07
C VAL A 51 -3.27 0.40 -14.98
N GLY A 52 -2.30 1.30 -14.78
CA GLY A 52 -2.10 2.46 -15.64
C GLY A 52 -1.80 2.08 -17.09
N ASP A 53 -0.96 1.07 -17.32
CA ASP A 53 -0.63 0.59 -18.65
C ASP A 53 -1.82 -0.10 -19.32
N TRP A 54 -2.57 -0.91 -18.58
CA TRP A 54 -3.83 -1.45 -19.08
C TRP A 54 -4.83 -0.36 -19.46
N SER A 55 -4.95 0.68 -18.64
CA SER A 55 -5.87 1.80 -18.89
C SER A 55 -5.55 2.50 -20.21
N LYS A 56 -4.26 2.67 -20.52
CA LYS A 56 -3.82 3.18 -21.82
C LYS A 56 -4.18 2.21 -22.95
N THR A 57 -3.90 0.93 -22.77
CA THR A 57 -4.23 -0.11 -23.76
C THR A 57 -5.72 -0.09 -24.08
N MET A 58 -6.60 -0.04 -23.07
CA MET A 58 -8.05 0.05 -23.30
C MET A 58 -8.48 1.32 -23.99
N LEU A 59 -7.86 2.47 -23.68
CA LEU A 59 -8.20 3.72 -24.36
C LEU A 59 -7.89 3.65 -25.86
N PHE A 60 -6.77 3.02 -26.24
CA PHE A 60 -6.42 2.83 -27.64
C PHE A 60 -7.24 1.72 -28.29
N ALA A 61 -7.42 0.60 -27.58
CA ALA A 61 -8.17 -0.55 -28.04
C ALA A 61 -9.65 -0.19 -28.23
N SER A 62 -10.27 0.55 -27.33
CA SER A 62 -11.66 1.00 -27.49
C SER A 62 -11.83 1.88 -28.72
N ARG A 63 -10.86 2.75 -29.05
CA ARG A 63 -10.94 3.60 -30.24
C ARG A 63 -10.87 2.79 -31.55
N ASP A 64 -10.06 1.74 -31.58
CA ASP A 64 -9.88 0.88 -32.75
C ASP A 64 -11.00 -0.18 -32.86
N MET A 65 -11.37 -0.79 -31.75
CA MET A 65 -12.44 -1.78 -31.64
C MET A 65 -13.84 -1.17 -31.82
N ASP A 66 -14.08 0.07 -31.39
CA ASP A 66 -15.35 0.79 -31.63
C ASP A 66 -15.58 1.03 -33.12
N ARG A 67 -14.54 1.38 -33.87
CA ARG A 67 -14.62 1.53 -35.34
C ARG A 67 -15.02 0.25 -36.07
N ASN A 68 -14.65 -0.90 -35.49
CA ASN A 68 -14.97 -2.22 -36.03
C ASN A 68 -16.18 -2.88 -35.34
N GLY A 69 -16.84 -2.17 -34.40
CA GLY A 69 -18.02 -2.64 -33.66
C GLY A 69 -17.76 -3.74 -32.64
N TRP A 70 -16.49 -4.02 -32.30
CA TRP A 70 -16.10 -5.14 -31.45
C TRP A 70 -16.18 -4.83 -29.94
N LEU A 71 -15.88 -3.59 -29.55
CA LEU A 71 -15.98 -3.14 -28.16
C LEU A 71 -16.64 -1.76 -28.14
N ASP A 72 -17.86 -1.72 -27.61
CA ASP A 72 -18.61 -0.47 -27.43
C ASP A 72 -17.90 0.47 -26.45
N ALA A 73 -17.86 1.76 -26.79
CA ALA A 73 -17.19 2.76 -25.97
C ALA A 73 -17.74 2.87 -24.54
N ASN A 74 -19.04 2.61 -24.32
CA ASN A 74 -19.63 2.62 -22.98
C ASN A 74 -19.23 1.38 -22.17
N VAL A 75 -19.08 0.23 -22.82
CA VAL A 75 -18.53 -0.98 -22.19
C VAL A 75 -17.10 -0.72 -21.74
N ALA A 76 -16.25 -0.17 -22.61
CA ALA A 76 -14.86 0.18 -22.27
C ALA A 76 -14.79 1.19 -21.11
N HIS A 77 -15.60 2.24 -21.16
CA HIS A 77 -15.66 3.25 -20.10
C HIS A 77 -16.12 2.69 -18.76
N SER A 78 -17.13 1.82 -18.78
CA SER A 78 -17.63 1.16 -17.57
C SER A 78 -16.61 0.18 -16.99
N ALA A 79 -15.92 -0.57 -17.85
CA ALA A 79 -14.85 -1.47 -17.42
C ALA A 79 -13.68 -0.71 -16.79
N PHE A 80 -13.32 0.45 -17.34
CA PHE A 80 -12.30 1.31 -16.77
C PHE A 80 -12.70 1.85 -15.38
N LYS A 81 -13.99 2.16 -15.15
CA LYS A 81 -14.48 2.55 -13.82
C LYS A 81 -14.36 1.42 -12.80
N ASP A 82 -14.70 0.20 -13.18
CA ASP A 82 -14.59 -0.95 -12.27
C ASP A 82 -13.14 -1.18 -11.83
N VAL A 83 -12.18 -1.05 -12.75
CA VAL A 83 -10.75 -1.20 -12.42
C VAL A 83 -10.29 -0.09 -11.48
N GLN A 84 -10.75 1.16 -11.66
CA GLN A 84 -10.46 2.24 -10.71
C GLN A 84 -11.02 1.94 -9.30
N ILE A 85 -12.24 1.40 -9.23
CA ILE A 85 -12.84 0.96 -7.96
C ILE A 85 -12.01 -0.16 -7.33
N ALA A 86 -11.57 -1.15 -8.12
CA ALA A 86 -10.69 -2.20 -7.63
C ALA A 86 -9.37 -1.65 -7.09
N VAL A 87 -8.77 -0.64 -7.74
CA VAL A 87 -7.56 0.04 -7.24
C VAL A 87 -7.82 0.72 -5.89
N MET A 88 -8.96 1.39 -5.72
CA MET A 88 -9.32 1.97 -4.42
C MET A 88 -9.43 0.90 -3.33
N HIS A 89 -10.04 -0.24 -3.64
CA HIS A 89 -10.10 -1.38 -2.71
C HIS A 89 -8.73 -1.97 -2.40
N PHE A 90 -7.85 -2.06 -3.41
CA PHE A 90 -6.47 -2.49 -3.22
C PHE A 90 -5.71 -1.54 -2.31
N ASP A 91 -5.81 -0.23 -2.52
CA ASP A 91 -5.16 0.77 -1.66
C ASP A 91 -5.67 0.68 -0.21
N TYR A 92 -6.98 0.50 -0.03
CA TYR A 92 -7.56 0.28 1.29
C TYR A 92 -7.03 -1.00 1.95
N ALA A 93 -7.04 -2.13 1.23
CA ALA A 93 -6.55 -3.41 1.72
C ALA A 93 -5.04 -3.39 1.99
N TYR A 94 -4.28 -2.65 1.18
CA TYR A 94 -2.85 -2.44 1.36
C TYR A 94 -2.58 -1.80 2.71
N GLU A 95 -3.37 -0.81 3.13
CA GLU A 95 -3.20 -0.20 4.47
C GLU A 95 -3.61 -1.10 5.63
N ALA A 96 -4.47 -2.09 5.38
CA ALA A 96 -4.94 -3.01 6.41
C ALA A 96 -4.00 -4.23 6.65
N VAL A 97 -3.16 -4.60 5.68
CA VAL A 97 -2.27 -5.77 5.80
C VAL A 97 -0.98 -5.43 6.56
N PRO A 98 -0.39 -6.40 7.31
CA PRO A 98 0.97 -6.27 7.82
C PRO A 98 1.94 -5.95 6.67
N LYS A 99 2.87 -5.01 6.88
CA LYS A 99 3.84 -4.61 5.85
C LYS A 99 5.01 -5.59 5.72
N THR A 100 4.70 -6.88 5.71
CA THR A 100 5.64 -7.95 5.43
C THR A 100 5.60 -8.28 3.94
N ARG A 101 6.73 -8.73 3.40
CA ARG A 101 6.83 -9.09 1.98
C ARG A 101 5.74 -10.09 1.53
N ASP A 102 5.48 -11.12 2.33
CA ASP A 102 4.53 -12.18 1.97
C ASP A 102 3.08 -11.68 1.95
N ALA A 103 2.68 -10.86 2.93
CA ALA A 103 1.33 -10.31 3.00
C ALA A 103 1.05 -9.35 1.82
N CYS A 104 1.99 -8.47 1.51
CA CYS A 104 1.86 -7.56 0.36
C CYS A 104 1.91 -8.31 -0.98
N ARG A 105 2.73 -9.36 -1.09
CA ARG A 105 2.80 -10.20 -2.29
C ARG A 105 1.49 -10.93 -2.53
N GLU A 106 0.90 -11.53 -1.50
CA GLU A 106 -0.38 -12.23 -1.60
C GLU A 106 -1.49 -11.27 -2.03
N LEU A 107 -1.54 -10.07 -1.41
CA LEU A 107 -2.50 -9.03 -1.78
C LEU A 107 -2.34 -8.61 -3.25
N ALA A 108 -1.12 -8.29 -3.67
CA ALA A 108 -0.83 -7.89 -5.05
C ALA A 108 -1.13 -9.00 -6.06
N PHE A 109 -0.85 -10.25 -5.71
CA PHE A 109 -1.14 -11.40 -6.56
C PHE A 109 -2.64 -11.60 -6.77
N ARG A 110 -3.44 -11.57 -5.69
CA ARG A 110 -4.90 -11.66 -5.79
C ARG A 110 -5.49 -10.54 -6.63
N PHE A 111 -5.06 -9.30 -6.36
CA PHE A 111 -5.47 -8.16 -7.16
C PHE A 111 -5.16 -8.35 -8.65
N GLY A 112 -3.92 -8.76 -8.97
CA GLY A 112 -3.50 -9.00 -10.35
C GLY A 112 -4.31 -10.10 -11.04
N MET A 113 -4.65 -11.17 -10.32
CA MET A 113 -5.48 -12.26 -10.83
C MET A 113 -6.91 -11.79 -11.12
N ASP A 114 -7.54 -11.10 -10.17
CA ASP A 114 -8.93 -10.65 -10.29
C ASP A 114 -9.08 -9.61 -11.41
N VAL A 115 -8.22 -8.59 -11.39
CA VAL A 115 -8.22 -7.53 -12.39
C VAL A 115 -7.78 -8.08 -13.75
N GLY A 116 -6.72 -8.89 -13.82
CA GLY A 116 -6.26 -9.49 -15.07
C GLY A 116 -7.31 -10.37 -15.74
N THR A 117 -8.00 -11.21 -14.97
CA THR A 117 -9.09 -12.07 -15.49
C THR A 117 -10.26 -11.24 -16.00
N TYR A 118 -10.65 -10.20 -15.25
CA TYR A 118 -11.71 -9.29 -15.67
C TYR A 118 -11.38 -8.57 -16.97
N ILE A 119 -10.15 -8.06 -17.08
CA ILE A 119 -9.61 -7.39 -18.25
C ILE A 119 -9.68 -8.30 -19.48
N ASP A 120 -9.16 -9.52 -19.35
CA ASP A 120 -9.11 -10.49 -20.43
C ASP A 120 -10.51 -10.82 -20.94
N HIS A 121 -11.47 -10.97 -20.02
CA HIS A 121 -12.87 -11.16 -20.36
C HIS A 121 -13.44 -10.01 -21.20
N VAL A 122 -13.22 -8.76 -20.78
CA VAL A 122 -13.74 -7.58 -21.50
C VAL A 122 -13.14 -7.49 -22.91
N LEU A 123 -11.83 -7.71 -23.04
CA LEU A 123 -11.13 -7.65 -24.33
C LEU A 123 -11.55 -8.78 -25.27
N THR A 124 -11.74 -9.98 -24.73
CA THR A 124 -12.07 -11.18 -25.51
C THR A 124 -13.54 -11.21 -25.92
N THR A 125 -14.45 -10.75 -25.07
CA THR A 125 -15.90 -10.85 -25.32
C THR A 125 -16.53 -9.57 -25.84
N GLY A 126 -15.84 -8.42 -25.71
CA GLY A 126 -16.44 -7.11 -25.98
C GLY A 126 -17.52 -6.73 -24.96
N SER A 127 -17.66 -7.46 -23.86
CA SER A 127 -18.75 -7.32 -22.89
C SER A 127 -18.24 -7.12 -21.46
N ARG A 128 -19.01 -6.38 -20.66
CA ARG A 128 -18.73 -6.16 -19.24
C ARG A 128 -19.55 -7.13 -18.38
N PRO A 129 -18.92 -7.91 -17.47
CA PRO A 129 -19.62 -8.71 -16.47
C PRO A 129 -20.56 -7.85 -15.61
N ALA A 130 -21.78 -8.33 -15.36
CA ALA A 130 -22.76 -7.60 -14.55
C ALA A 130 -22.26 -7.33 -13.11
N THR A 131 -21.48 -8.26 -12.56
CA THR A 131 -20.87 -8.18 -11.23
C THR A 131 -19.68 -7.24 -11.15
N GLY A 132 -19.15 -6.75 -12.29
CA GLY A 132 -17.88 -6.02 -12.35
C GLY A 132 -16.70 -6.87 -11.84
N ILE A 133 -15.67 -6.20 -11.32
CA ILE A 133 -14.58 -6.84 -10.58
C ILE A 133 -15.08 -7.12 -9.17
N ALA A 134 -15.49 -8.36 -8.93
CA ALA A 134 -15.87 -8.80 -7.59
C ALA A 134 -14.60 -8.90 -6.73
N GLY A 135 -14.31 -7.84 -5.96
CA GLY A 135 -13.41 -7.96 -4.82
C GLY A 135 -14.08 -8.84 -3.77
N ARG A 136 -13.51 -9.99 -3.46
CA ARG A 136 -13.89 -10.79 -2.29
C ARG A 136 -13.14 -10.31 -1.06
#